data_AF-A0A1H4XEK6-F1
#
_entry.id   AF-A0A1H4XEK6-F1
#
_cell.length_a   1.000
_cell.length_b   1.000
_cell.length_c   1.000
_cell.angle_alpha   90.00
_cell.angle_beta   90.00
_cell.angle_gamma   90.00
#
_symmetry.space_group_name_H-M   'P 1'
#
loop_
_entity.id
_entity.type
_entity.pdbx_description
1 polymer ?
#
loop_
_entity_poly.entity_id
_entity_poly.type
_entity_poly.pdbx_seq_one_letter_code
_entity_poly.pdbx_strand_id
1 'polypeptide(L)' 'MDAFERFRQWANKPLVSHLTIPVELYQAVMELAPDDRRDRSAVNQAAARVPDPRKD' A
#
# COMPACT_ATOMS: atom_id res chain seq x y z
N MET A 1 2.79 -12.36 -1.39
CA MET A 1 2.74 -11.04 -2.02
C MET A 1 2.70 -10.01 -0.91
N ASP A 2 3.64 -9.08 -0.89
CA ASP A 2 3.77 -8.08 0.18
C ASP A 2 3.01 -6.77 -0.10
N ALA A 3 3.06 -5.84 0.87
CA ALA A 3 2.33 -4.59 0.81
C ALA A 3 2.78 -3.71 -0.36
N PHE A 4 4.09 -3.71 -0.66
CA PHE A 4 4.63 -3.01 -1.81
C PHE A 4 4.11 -3.58 -3.13
N GLU A 5 4.13 -4.91 -3.29
CA GLU A 5 3.60 -5.53 -4.51
C GLU A 5 2.11 -5.19 -4.70
N ARG A 6 1.31 -5.21 -3.61
CA ARG A 6 -0.12 -4.86 -3.65
C ARG A 6 -0.35 -3.41 -4.02
N PHE A 7 0.41 -2.49 -3.41
CA PHE A 7 0.36 -1.08 -3.74
C PHE A 7 0.76 -0.83 -5.20
N ARG A 8 1.85 -1.45 -5.68
CA ARG A 8 2.32 -1.31 -7.07
C ARG A 8 1.32 -1.86 -8.07
N GLN A 9 0.70 -3.00 -7.82
CA GLN A 9 -0.33 -3.54 -8.72
C GLN A 9 -1.53 -2.61 -8.82
N TRP A 10 -1.99 -2.07 -7.68
CA TRP A 10 -3.07 -1.09 -7.68
C TRP A 10 -2.69 0.22 -8.36
N ALA A 11 -1.48 0.72 -8.14
CA ALA A 11 -1.02 1.98 -8.73
C ALA A 11 -0.82 1.89 -10.26
N ASN A 12 -0.48 0.70 -10.78
CA ASN A 12 -0.26 0.47 -12.21
C ASN A 12 -1.47 -0.19 -12.90
N LYS A 13 -2.61 -0.35 -12.20
CA LYS A 13 -3.78 -1.00 -12.77
C LYS A 13 -4.36 -0.16 -13.93
N PRO A 14 -4.92 -0.81 -14.97
CA PRO A 14 -5.72 -0.10 -15.97
C PRO A 14 -6.91 0.60 -15.32
N LEU A 15 -7.37 1.73 -15.89
CA LEU A 15 -8.52 2.48 -15.38
C LEU A 15 -9.80 1.65 -15.28
N VAL A 16 -9.97 0.66 -16.17
CA VAL A 16 -11.10 -0.28 -16.17
C VAL A 16 -11.00 -1.37 -15.10
N SER A 17 -9.90 -1.43 -14.34
CA SER A 17 -9.69 -2.45 -13.32
C SER A 17 -10.39 -2.11 -12.00
N HIS A 18 -11.17 -3.06 -11.49
CA HIS A 18 -11.77 -2.99 -10.16
C HIS A 18 -10.81 -3.38 -9.02
N LEU A 19 -9.50 -3.53 -9.29
CA LEU A 19 -8.52 -3.85 -8.25
C LEU A 19 -8.49 -2.72 -7.21
N THR A 20 -8.75 -3.06 -5.95
CA THR A 20 -8.70 -2.15 -4.80
C THR A 20 -7.65 -2.62 -3.79
N ILE A 21 -7.25 -1.72 -2.90
CA ILE A 21 -6.39 -2.00 -1.76
C ILE A 21 -7.07 -1.54 -0.47
N PRO A 22 -6.72 -2.10 0.69
CA PRO A 22 -7.19 -1.59 1.98
C PRO A 22 -6.88 -0.10 2.12
N VAL A 23 -7.81 0.68 2.71
CA VAL A 23 -7.63 2.13 2.86
C VAL A 23 -6.47 2.43 3.79
N GLU A 24 -6.27 1.60 4.81
CA GLU A 24 -5.16 1.61 5.74
C GLU A 24 -3.81 1.53 5.02
N LEU A 25 -3.69 0.62 4.05
CA LEU A 25 -2.47 0.47 3.24
C LEU A 25 -2.24 1.72 2.38
N TYR A 26 -3.31 2.24 1.76
CA TYR A 26 -3.21 3.47 0.98
C TYR A 26 -2.73 4.65 1.85
N GLN A 27 -3.32 4.83 3.03
CA GLN A 27 -2.98 5.90 3.95
C GLN A 27 -1.53 5.82 4.42
N ALA A 28 -1.08 4.65 4.91
CA ALA A 28 0.30 4.46 5.34
C ALA A 28 1.33 4.78 4.24
N VAL A 29 1.05 4.40 2.99
CA VAL A 29 1.95 4.71 1.87
C VAL A 29 1.90 6.19 1.51
N MET A 30 0.75 6.84 1.64
CA MET A 30 0.63 8.28 1.37
C MET A 30 1.33 9.16 2.42
N GLU A 31 1.51 8.67 3.65
CA GLU A 31 2.33 9.32 4.69
C GLU A 31 3.83 9.31 4.37
N LEU A 32 4.29 8.40 3.52
CA LEU A 32 5.68 8.38 3.05
C LEU A 32 5.95 9.53 2.06
N ALA A 33 7.21 9.98 2.04
CA ALA A 33 7.67 10.90 1.01
C ALA A 33 7.52 10.27 -0.39
N PRO A 34 7.28 11.05 -1.45
CA PRO A 34 7.01 10.52 -2.78
C PRO A 34 8.08 9.55 -3.32
N ASP A 35 9.34 9.75 -2.95
CA ASP A 35 10.45 8.88 -3.36
C ASP A 35 10.42 7.54 -2.60
N ASP A 36 10.17 7.59 -1.29
CA ASP A 36 10.04 6.40 -0.43
C ASP A 36 8.87 5.49 -0.80
N ARG A 37 7.82 6.02 -1.46
CA ARG A 37 6.71 5.20 -2.00
C ARG A 37 7.15 4.20 -3.07
N ARG A 38 8.35 4.37 -3.63
CA ARG A 38 8.97 3.46 -4.59
C ARG A 38 9.90 2.44 -3.92
N ASP A 39 10.26 2.66 -2.66
CA ASP A 39 11.08 1.73 -1.90
C ASP A 39 10.23 0.60 -1.28
N ARG A 40 10.63 -0.64 -1.56
CA ARG A 40 9.91 -1.83 -1.08
C ARG A 40 9.97 -1.94 0.44
N SER A 41 11.09 -1.58 1.06
CA SER A 41 11.27 -1.68 2.50
C SER A 41 10.41 -0.63 3.22
N ALA A 42 10.45 0.62 2.79
CA ALA A 42 9.69 1.72 3.35
C ALA A 42 8.17 1.45 3.28
N VAL A 43 7.67 1.00 2.13
CA VAL A 43 6.25 0.66 1.98
C VAL A 43 5.84 -0.51 2.88
N ASN A 44 6.66 -1.56 2.97
CA ASN A 44 6.36 -2.69 3.85
C ASN A 44 6.44 -2.30 5.33
N GLN A 45 7.39 -1.46 5.71
CA GLN A 45 7.50 -0.93 7.07
C GLN A 45 6.33 -0.02 7.44
N ALA A 46 5.88 0.83 6.52
CA ALA A 46 4.72 1.68 6.72
C ALA A 46 3.45 0.82 6.89
N ALA A 47 3.26 -0.18 6.03
CA ALA A 47 2.13 -1.10 6.13
C ALA A 47 2.13 -1.91 7.45
N ALA A 48 3.30 -2.29 7.95
CA ALA A 48 3.43 -3.01 9.22
C ALA A 48 3.06 -2.16 10.45
N ARG A 49 3.03 -0.82 10.33
CA ARG A 49 2.62 0.09 11.41
C ARG A 49 1.12 0.25 11.51
N VAL A 50 0.37 -0.13 10.47
CA VAL A 50 -1.08 0.01 10.49
C VAL A 50 -1.70 -1.26 11.06
N PRO A 51 -2.54 -1.16 12.11
CA PRO A 51 -3.29 -2.32 12.60
C PRO A 51 -4.21 -2.84 11.50
N ASP A 52 -4.26 -4.15 11.30
CA ASP A 52 -5.25 -4.78 10.41
C ASP A 52 -6.63 -4.62 11.07
N PRO A 53 -7.58 -3.85 10.50
CA PRO A 53 -8.87 -3.59 11.14
C PRO A 53 -9.81 -4.80 11.11
N ARG A 54 -9.36 -5.96 10.62
CA ARG A 54 -10.09 -7.23 10.72
C ARG A 54 -9.64 -8.06 11.93
N LYS A 55 -8.76 -7.51 12.78
CA LYS A 55 -8.53 -8.00 14.14
C LYS A 55 -9.44 -7.24 15.12
N ASP A 56 -10.74 -7.42 14.98
CA ASP A 56 -11.73 -7.23 16.05
C ASP A 56 -12.84 -8.27 15.84
#